data_AF-A0A7X9C0N8-F1
#
_entry.id   AF-A0A7X9C0N8-F1
#
_cell.length_a   1.000
_cell.length_b   1.000
_cell.length_c   1.000
_cell.angle_alpha   90.00
_cell.angle_beta   90.00
_cell.angle_gamma   90.00
#
_symmetry.space_group_name_H-M   'P 1'
#
loop_
_entity.id
_entity.type
_entity.pdbx_description
1 polymer ?
#
loop_
_entity_poly.entity_id
_entity_poly.type
_entity_poly.pdbx_seq_one_letter_code
_entity_poly.pdbx_strand_id
1 'polypeptide(L)'
;MKILTTGLIKNPLFNGKRVNQTLVIRYQNKGTIPATVQIKGFYLEGTTNIEYVADSVSIEPSSAKDTKHYILFEAFEFFLTANSKEVEIKAWGTNAIGNMTEIYHLQVVGRDFFGSSKEQKQPYLENKNFVINQENNILMVIDQRTQEVIKTIPVGHKPHGLGVNPHTGRIYVSNKGSNNVTVIDGKSLSVIATVLVGYSPGAVRVDGEKNKIHITNEGSGTISVIDGTTHTVVATKRI
;
A
#
# COMPACT_ATOMS: atom_id res chain seq x y z
N MET A 1 -10.03 -16.92 12.16
CA MET A 1 -10.26 -15.90 11.14
C MET A 1 -9.30 -16.09 9.97
N LYS A 2 -9.87 -16.36 8.79
CA LYS A 2 -9.15 -16.53 7.53
C LYS A 2 -9.62 -15.42 6.60
N ILE A 3 -8.69 -14.71 5.96
CA ILE A 3 -9.02 -13.73 4.93
C ILE A 3 -8.74 -14.35 3.58
N LEU A 4 -9.71 -14.28 2.69
CA LEU A 4 -9.63 -14.76 1.32
C LEU A 4 -9.79 -13.59 0.35
N THR A 5 -9.04 -13.59 -0.75
CA THR A 5 -9.24 -12.67 -1.88
C THR A 5 -9.59 -13.42 -3.15
N THR A 6 -10.42 -12.82 -4.01
CA THR A 6 -10.58 -13.27 -5.39
C THR A 6 -9.35 -12.97 -6.26
N GLY A 7 -8.46 -12.09 -5.81
CA GLY A 7 -7.52 -11.40 -6.69
C GLY A 7 -8.24 -10.42 -7.62
N LEU A 8 -7.46 -9.67 -8.39
CA LEU A 8 -8.00 -8.72 -9.37
C LEU A 8 -8.66 -9.48 -10.53
N ILE A 9 -9.97 -9.33 -10.67
CA ILE A 9 -10.74 -9.84 -11.79
C ILE A 9 -10.89 -8.72 -12.82
N LYS A 10 -10.45 -8.96 -14.06
CA LYS A 10 -10.58 -8.01 -15.18
C LYS A 10 -11.90 -8.24 -15.91
N ASN A 11 -12.57 -7.16 -16.27
CA ASN A 11 -13.77 -7.18 -17.10
C ASN A 11 -13.50 -6.38 -18.39
N PRO A 12 -12.87 -6.99 -19.40
CA PRO A 12 -12.60 -6.32 -20.67
C PRO A 12 -13.90 -6.02 -21.45
N LEU A 13 -13.85 -5.03 -22.34
CA LEU A 13 -14.99 -4.73 -23.22
C LEU A 13 -15.26 -5.89 -24.18
N PHE A 14 -16.53 -6.17 -24.42
CA PHE A 14 -16.99 -7.09 -25.46
C PHE A 14 -17.75 -6.30 -26.52
N ASN A 15 -17.28 -6.34 -27.79
CA ASN A 15 -17.83 -5.53 -28.89
C ASN A 15 -17.95 -4.03 -28.55
N GLY A 16 -16.95 -3.47 -27.87
CA GLY A 16 -16.91 -2.05 -27.49
C GLY A 16 -17.86 -1.67 -26.35
N LYS A 17 -18.59 -2.62 -25.76
CA LYS A 17 -19.47 -2.40 -24.61
C LYS A 17 -19.02 -3.21 -23.41
N ARG A 18 -19.21 -2.63 -22.22
CA ARG A 18 -18.98 -3.31 -20.95
C ARG A 18 -20.16 -4.21 -20.66
N VAL A 19 -19.91 -5.49 -20.40
CA VAL A 19 -20.97 -6.46 -20.10
C VAL A 19 -21.16 -6.52 -18.59
N ASN A 20 -22.42 -6.53 -18.15
CA ASN A 20 -22.77 -6.84 -16.76
C ASN A 20 -22.28 -8.24 -16.43
N GLN A 21 -21.34 -8.35 -15.51
CA GLN A 21 -20.97 -9.64 -14.93
C GLN A 21 -21.66 -9.79 -13.58
N THR A 22 -22.05 -11.03 -13.27
CA THR A 22 -22.50 -11.39 -11.94
C THR A 22 -21.44 -12.29 -11.31
N LEU A 23 -20.91 -11.86 -10.18
CA LEU A 23 -20.10 -12.70 -9.30
C LEU A 23 -21.04 -13.37 -8.29
N VAL A 24 -21.01 -14.70 -8.23
CA VAL A 24 -21.69 -15.47 -7.20
C VAL A 24 -20.65 -15.93 -6.19
N ILE A 25 -20.91 -15.69 -4.90
CA ILE A 25 -20.09 -16.17 -3.81
C ILE A 25 -20.94 -17.12 -2.96
N ARG A 26 -20.48 -18.37 -2.84
CA ARG A 26 -21.07 -19.38 -1.97
C ARG A 26 -20.27 -19.51 -0.70
N TYR A 27 -20.96 -19.49 0.42
CA TYR A 27 -20.43 -19.77 1.73
C TYR A 27 -21.05 -21.05 2.27
N GLN A 28 -20.24 -21.99 2.74
CA GLN A 28 -20.70 -23.24 3.35
C GLN A 28 -20.10 -23.36 4.74
N ASN A 29 -20.94 -23.34 5.77
CA ASN A 29 -20.52 -23.54 7.15
C ASN A 29 -20.57 -25.03 7.49
N LYS A 30 -19.41 -25.66 7.65
CA LYS A 30 -19.29 -27.07 8.07
C LYS A 30 -19.24 -27.26 9.59
N GLY A 31 -19.28 -26.15 10.34
CA GLY A 31 -19.23 -26.15 11.79
C GLY A 31 -20.61 -26.35 12.43
N THR A 32 -20.59 -26.43 13.76
CA THR A 32 -21.78 -26.64 14.62
C THR A 32 -22.34 -25.35 15.22
N ILE A 33 -21.69 -24.21 15.01
CA ILE A 33 -22.13 -22.88 15.46
C ILE A 33 -22.31 -21.93 14.28
N PRO A 34 -23.20 -20.92 14.38
CA PRO A 34 -23.34 -19.90 13.35
C PRO A 34 -22.02 -19.18 13.07
N ALA A 35 -21.82 -18.80 11.80
CA ALA A 35 -20.64 -18.07 11.36
C ALA A 35 -21.04 -16.80 10.63
N THR A 36 -20.13 -15.83 10.62
CA THR A 36 -20.30 -14.57 9.89
C THR A 36 -19.13 -14.38 8.95
N VAL A 37 -19.43 -13.95 7.72
CA VAL A 37 -18.45 -13.55 6.72
C VAL A 37 -18.62 -12.06 6.45
N GLN A 38 -17.57 -11.29 6.67
CA GLN A 38 -17.48 -9.89 6.25
C GLN A 38 -16.99 -9.82 4.80
N ILE A 39 -17.60 -8.96 4.01
CA ILE A 39 -17.36 -8.80 2.58
C ILE A 39 -16.92 -7.37 2.32
N LYS A 40 -15.81 -7.21 1.61
CA LYS A 40 -15.42 -5.93 1.02
C LYS A 40 -15.09 -6.09 -0.45
N GLY A 41 -15.72 -5.29 -1.31
CA GLY A 41 -15.48 -5.24 -2.74
C GLY A 41 -14.86 -3.90 -3.13
N PHE A 42 -13.83 -3.94 -3.96
CA PHE A 42 -13.16 -2.78 -4.54
C PHE A 42 -13.20 -2.83 -6.06
N TYR A 43 -13.36 -1.68 -6.71
CA TYR A 43 -13.10 -1.56 -8.15
C TYR A 43 -11.89 -0.69 -8.40
N LEU A 44 -11.27 -0.88 -9.56
CA LEU A 44 -10.11 -0.12 -9.97
C LEU A 44 -10.54 1.08 -10.82
N GLU A 45 -10.13 2.29 -10.41
CA GLU A 45 -10.19 3.50 -11.22
C GLU A 45 -8.75 3.97 -11.48
N GLY A 46 -8.25 3.74 -12.69
CA GLY A 46 -6.83 3.92 -13.01
C GLY A 46 -5.94 2.95 -12.22
N THR A 47 -5.21 3.45 -11.23
CA THR A 47 -4.38 2.65 -10.30
C THR A 47 -4.94 2.58 -8.88
N THR A 48 -6.11 3.19 -8.65
CA THR A 48 -6.69 3.36 -7.31
C THR A 48 -7.80 2.36 -7.08
N ASN A 49 -7.75 1.66 -5.95
CA ASN A 49 -8.87 0.82 -5.49
C ASN A 49 -9.91 1.67 -4.74
N ILE A 50 -11.15 1.64 -5.18
CA ILE A 50 -12.29 2.33 -4.57
C ILE A 50 -13.26 1.30 -4.01
N GLU A 51 -13.61 1.41 -2.72
CA GLU A 51 -14.58 0.52 -2.07
C GLU A 51 -15.98 0.78 -2.66
N TYR A 52 -16.69 -0.28 -3.03
CA TYR A 52 -18.06 -0.18 -3.56
C TYR A 52 -19.04 -1.18 -2.92
N VAL A 53 -18.52 -2.21 -2.24
CA VAL A 53 -19.33 -3.13 -1.42
C VAL A 53 -18.68 -3.23 -0.05
N ALA A 54 -19.47 -3.02 0.99
CA ALA A 54 -19.15 -3.38 2.37
C ALA A 54 -20.41 -4.03 2.98
N ASP A 55 -20.33 -5.31 3.31
CA ASP A 55 -21.48 -6.10 3.75
C ASP A 55 -21.07 -7.24 4.70
N SER A 56 -22.05 -7.87 5.35
CA SER A 56 -21.85 -9.03 6.22
C SER A 56 -22.93 -10.09 6.02
N VAL A 57 -22.51 -11.36 5.99
CA VAL A 57 -23.40 -12.51 5.80
C VAL A 57 -23.31 -13.45 6.99
N SER A 58 -24.43 -13.63 7.69
CA SER A 58 -24.59 -14.71 8.67
C SER A 58 -25.01 -16.01 8.01
N ILE A 59 -24.43 -17.12 8.45
CA ILE A 59 -24.60 -18.47 7.89
C ILE A 59 -24.80 -19.45 9.04
N GLU A 60 -25.92 -20.16 9.05
CA GLU A 60 -26.27 -21.15 10.06
C GLU A 60 -25.34 -22.39 10.01
N PRO A 61 -25.22 -23.16 11.11
CA PRO A 61 -24.50 -24.43 11.13
C PRO A 61 -24.94 -25.38 10.02
N SER A 62 -24.01 -26.16 9.48
CA SER A 62 -24.27 -27.19 8.45
C SER A 62 -25.08 -26.71 7.24
N SER A 63 -25.03 -25.41 6.92
CA SER A 63 -25.80 -24.79 5.85
C SER A 63 -24.90 -24.11 4.81
N ALA A 64 -25.50 -23.74 3.67
CA ALA A 64 -24.84 -22.95 2.65
C ALA A 64 -25.72 -21.78 2.22
N LYS A 65 -25.09 -20.68 1.81
CA LYS A 65 -25.75 -19.47 1.33
C LYS A 65 -24.97 -18.88 0.16
N ASP A 66 -25.71 -18.37 -0.83
CA ASP A 66 -25.14 -17.68 -1.99
C ASP A 66 -25.49 -16.19 -1.94
N THR A 67 -24.52 -15.34 -2.28
CA THR A 67 -24.75 -13.93 -2.60
C THR A 67 -24.37 -13.65 -4.04
N LYS A 68 -25.06 -12.67 -4.65
CA LYS A 68 -24.81 -12.22 -6.02
C LYS A 68 -24.36 -10.76 -5.98
N HIS A 69 -23.26 -10.46 -6.65
CA HIS A 69 -22.75 -9.12 -6.81
C HIS A 69 -22.72 -8.78 -8.31
N TYR A 70 -23.45 -7.72 -8.69
CA TYR A 70 -23.50 -7.23 -10.07
C TYR A 70 -22.39 -6.21 -10.27
N ILE A 71 -21.62 -6.40 -11.34
CA ILE A 71 -20.36 -5.67 -11.51
C ILE A 71 -20.26 -5.11 -12.92
N LEU A 72 -20.00 -3.80 -12.95
CA LEU A 72 -19.98 -2.95 -14.13
C LEU A 72 -18.64 -2.21 -14.30
N PHE A 73 -17.61 -2.62 -13.58
CA PHE A 73 -16.32 -1.92 -13.55
C PHE A 73 -15.29 -2.55 -14.49
N GLU A 74 -14.16 -1.87 -14.70
CA GLU A 74 -13.02 -2.33 -15.51
C GLU A 74 -12.29 -3.50 -14.89
N ALA A 75 -12.09 -3.42 -13.59
CA ALA A 75 -11.57 -4.50 -12.79
C ALA A 75 -12.09 -4.34 -11.37
N PHE A 76 -12.14 -5.45 -10.65
CA PHE A 76 -12.63 -5.50 -9.28
C PHE A 76 -12.00 -6.63 -8.48
N GLU A 77 -12.06 -6.54 -7.16
CA GLU A 77 -11.52 -7.53 -6.25
C GLU A 77 -12.41 -7.61 -5.01
N PHE A 78 -12.65 -8.83 -4.51
CA PHE A 78 -13.37 -9.06 -3.25
C PHE A 78 -12.45 -9.66 -2.23
N PHE A 79 -12.61 -9.18 -1.00
CA PHE A 79 -11.96 -9.71 0.17
C PHE A 79 -13.03 -10.19 1.17
N LEU A 80 -12.82 -11.38 1.71
CA LEU A 80 -13.81 -12.13 2.47
C LEU A 80 -13.17 -12.59 3.78
N THR A 81 -13.77 -12.20 4.91
CA THR A 81 -13.27 -12.55 6.24
C THR A 81 -14.29 -13.40 6.99
N ALA A 82 -14.00 -14.69 7.13
CA ALA A 82 -14.81 -15.58 7.95
C ALA A 82 -14.31 -15.58 9.41
N ASN A 83 -15.22 -15.42 10.36
CA ASN A 83 -14.88 -15.54 11.79
C ASN A 83 -14.52 -16.99 12.19
N SER A 84 -15.01 -17.99 11.45
CA SER A 84 -14.73 -19.41 11.65
C SER A 84 -13.84 -20.00 10.53
N LYS A 85 -13.01 -20.99 10.87
CA LYS A 85 -12.23 -21.78 9.90
C LYS A 85 -13.06 -22.87 9.21
N GLU A 86 -14.22 -23.21 9.78
CA GLU A 86 -15.15 -24.21 9.26
C GLU A 86 -16.00 -23.69 8.09
N VAL A 87 -15.86 -22.39 7.74
CA VAL A 87 -16.52 -21.80 6.58
C VAL A 87 -15.66 -21.99 5.34
N GLU A 88 -16.17 -22.75 4.38
CA GLU A 88 -15.64 -22.84 3.04
C GLU A 88 -16.28 -21.79 2.14
N ILE A 89 -15.48 -21.18 1.28
CA ILE A 89 -15.93 -20.12 0.36
C ILE A 89 -15.53 -20.49 -1.07
N LYS A 90 -16.46 -20.36 -2.01
CA LYS A 90 -16.25 -20.54 -3.45
C LYS A 90 -16.83 -19.35 -4.19
N ALA A 91 -16.19 -18.94 -5.28
CA ALA A 91 -16.68 -17.84 -6.10
C ALA A 91 -16.62 -18.19 -7.59
N TRP A 92 -17.64 -17.80 -8.35
CA TRP A 92 -17.70 -18.01 -9.79
C TRP A 92 -18.48 -16.90 -10.49
N GLY A 93 -18.14 -16.64 -11.75
CA GLY A 93 -18.88 -15.74 -12.63
C GLY A 93 -20.11 -16.46 -13.19
N THR A 94 -21.19 -15.71 -13.41
CA THR A 94 -22.34 -16.19 -14.19
C THR A 94 -22.71 -15.19 -15.27
N ASN A 95 -23.25 -15.70 -16.38
CA ASN A 95 -23.88 -14.86 -17.41
C ASN A 95 -25.25 -14.32 -16.94
N ALA A 96 -25.89 -13.49 -17.76
CA ALA A 96 -27.18 -12.87 -17.45
C ALA A 96 -28.34 -13.87 -17.17
N ILE A 97 -28.21 -15.13 -17.57
CA ILE A 97 -29.22 -16.19 -17.38
C ILE A 97 -28.84 -17.10 -16.19
N GLY A 98 -27.69 -16.86 -15.54
CA GLY A 98 -27.25 -17.56 -14.33
C GLY A 98 -26.34 -18.78 -14.56
N ASN A 99 -25.95 -19.07 -15.81
CA ASN A 99 -25.01 -20.15 -16.09
C ASN A 99 -23.59 -19.74 -15.68
N MET A 100 -22.86 -20.67 -15.06
CA MET A 100 -21.47 -20.47 -14.66
C MET A 100 -20.59 -20.20 -15.89
N THR A 101 -19.77 -19.16 -15.81
CA THR A 101 -18.84 -18.75 -16.87
C THR A 101 -17.38 -18.97 -16.49
N GLU A 102 -17.03 -18.79 -15.22
CA GLU A 102 -15.65 -18.83 -14.74
C GLU A 102 -15.59 -19.18 -13.25
N ILE A 103 -14.57 -19.93 -12.81
CA ILE A 103 -14.32 -20.22 -11.39
C ILE A 103 -13.17 -19.36 -10.91
N TYR A 104 -13.36 -18.64 -9.80
CA TYR A 104 -12.32 -17.80 -9.20
C TYR A 104 -11.65 -18.54 -8.03
N HIS A 105 -10.35 -18.80 -8.19
CA HIS A 105 -9.55 -19.46 -7.16
C HIS A 105 -9.17 -18.48 -6.05
N LEU A 106 -9.81 -18.62 -4.89
CA LEU A 106 -9.57 -17.73 -3.75
C LEU A 106 -8.19 -17.95 -3.13
N GLN A 107 -7.46 -16.86 -2.92
CA GLN A 107 -6.14 -16.86 -2.30
C GLN A 107 -6.24 -16.46 -0.82
N VAL A 108 -5.43 -17.08 0.04
CA VAL A 108 -5.35 -16.71 1.45
C VAL A 108 -4.44 -15.50 1.60
N VAL A 109 -4.91 -14.46 2.28
CA VAL A 109 -4.11 -13.27 2.61
C VAL A 109 -3.92 -13.13 4.12
N GLY A 110 -2.80 -12.54 4.52
CA GLY A 110 -2.45 -12.31 5.94
C GLY A 110 -3.45 -11.40 6.66
N ARG A 111 -3.50 -11.49 8.00
CA ARG A 111 -4.51 -10.77 8.81
C ARG A 111 -4.42 -9.25 8.76
N ASP A 112 -3.31 -8.70 8.29
CA ASP A 112 -3.07 -7.26 8.20
C ASP A 112 -3.80 -6.59 7.03
N PHE A 113 -4.66 -7.33 6.33
CA PHE A 113 -5.33 -6.87 5.11
C PHE A 113 -6.59 -6.03 5.36
N PHE A 114 -7.23 -6.18 6.53
CA PHE A 114 -8.46 -5.47 6.88
C PHE A 114 -8.31 -4.68 8.17
N GLY A 115 -7.65 -3.53 8.03
CA GLY A 115 -7.45 -2.56 9.09
C GLY A 115 -6.42 -1.56 8.61
N SER A 116 -6.87 -0.32 8.38
CA SER A 116 -6.27 0.69 7.48
C SER A 116 -6.47 0.36 6.00
N SER A 117 -6.76 1.38 5.19
CA SER A 117 -6.42 1.39 3.77
C SER A 117 -5.12 0.62 3.58
N LYS A 118 -4.95 -0.20 2.53
CA LYS A 118 -3.60 -0.60 2.12
C LYS A 118 -2.72 0.63 2.33
N GLU A 119 -1.74 0.54 3.22
CA GLU A 119 -0.65 1.50 3.27
C GLU A 119 -0.15 1.43 1.82
N GLN A 120 -0.60 2.35 0.96
CA GLN A 120 -0.38 2.29 -0.48
C GLN A 120 1.07 2.70 -0.63
N LYS A 121 1.96 1.78 -0.26
CA LYS A 121 3.37 1.90 -0.50
C LYS A 121 3.49 2.04 -2.00
N GLN A 122 4.17 3.08 -2.41
CA GLN A 122 4.33 3.36 -3.82
C GLN A 122 5.03 2.16 -4.48
N PRO A 123 4.38 1.46 -5.45
CA PRO A 123 4.85 0.16 -5.94
C PRO A 123 6.21 0.26 -6.63
N TYR A 124 6.58 1.44 -7.13
CA TYR A 124 7.91 1.71 -7.69
C TYR A 124 9.04 1.73 -6.64
N LEU A 125 8.73 1.70 -5.35
CA LEU A 125 9.70 1.53 -4.27
C LEU A 125 9.88 0.07 -3.84
N GLU A 126 9.00 -0.83 -4.30
CA GLU A 126 9.13 -2.25 -3.99
C GLU A 126 10.42 -2.81 -4.58
N ASN A 127 11.04 -3.74 -3.86
CA ASN A 127 12.32 -4.37 -4.22
C ASN A 127 13.49 -3.39 -4.41
N LYS A 128 13.42 -2.18 -3.84
CA LYS A 128 14.56 -1.24 -3.82
C LYS A 128 15.13 -1.10 -2.43
N ASN A 129 16.44 -1.30 -2.32
CA ASN A 129 17.23 -0.90 -1.17
C ASN A 129 17.86 0.47 -1.43
N PHE A 130 17.87 1.30 -0.39
CA PHE A 130 18.44 2.64 -0.42
C PHE A 130 19.61 2.69 0.54
N VAL A 131 20.81 2.94 0.01
CA VAL A 131 22.06 2.89 0.78
C VAL A 131 22.77 4.23 0.65
N ILE A 132 23.06 4.85 1.79
CA ILE A 132 23.85 6.08 1.82
C ILE A 132 25.34 5.71 1.80
N ASN A 133 26.11 6.42 0.98
CA ASN A 133 27.56 6.42 1.06
C ASN A 133 28.03 7.80 1.52
N GLN A 134 28.51 7.86 2.76
CA GLN A 134 28.92 9.11 3.41
C GLN A 134 30.13 9.76 2.75
N GLU A 135 31.11 8.96 2.33
CA GLU A 135 32.38 9.46 1.76
C GLU A 135 32.17 10.06 0.37
N ASN A 136 31.27 9.46 -0.42
CA ASN A 136 31.01 9.89 -1.79
C ASN A 136 29.85 10.89 -1.92
N ASN A 137 29.15 11.21 -0.82
CA ASN A 137 27.97 12.10 -0.81
C ASN A 137 26.87 11.64 -1.79
N ILE A 138 26.56 10.35 -1.78
CA ILE A 138 25.54 9.76 -2.67
C ILE A 138 24.53 8.90 -1.90
N LEU A 139 23.33 8.79 -2.47
CA LEU A 139 22.37 7.72 -2.22
C LEU A 139 22.43 6.72 -3.38
N MET A 140 22.68 5.45 -3.08
CA MET A 140 22.59 4.35 -4.03
C MET A 140 21.21 3.68 -3.93
N VAL A 141 20.61 3.42 -5.09
CA VAL A 141 19.38 2.65 -5.24
C VAL A 141 19.76 1.30 -5.80
N ILE A 142 19.48 0.24 -5.06
CA ILE A 142 19.90 -1.13 -5.36
C ILE A 142 18.66 -1.98 -5.55
N ASP A 143 18.61 -2.77 -6.61
CA ASP A 143 17.57 -3.79 -6.79
C ASP A 143 17.81 -4.92 -5.77
N GLN A 144 16.84 -5.16 -4.89
CA GLN A 144 16.97 -6.11 -3.80
C GLN A 144 17.08 -7.57 -4.27
N ARG A 145 16.56 -7.89 -5.46
CA ARG A 145 16.56 -9.27 -5.98
C ARG A 145 17.90 -9.60 -6.65
N THR A 146 18.44 -8.67 -7.41
CA THR A 146 19.66 -8.84 -8.21
C THR A 146 20.91 -8.31 -7.53
N GLN A 147 20.74 -7.46 -6.51
CA GLN A 147 21.80 -6.70 -5.84
C GLN A 147 22.54 -5.72 -6.77
N GLU A 148 21.96 -5.38 -7.92
CA GLU A 148 22.53 -4.43 -8.87
C GLU A 148 22.19 -2.98 -8.51
N VAL A 149 23.11 -2.06 -8.78
CA VAL A 149 22.88 -0.61 -8.61
C VAL A 149 22.00 -0.11 -9.76
N ILE A 150 20.78 0.28 -9.43
CA ILE A 150 19.82 0.91 -10.35
C ILE A 150 20.25 2.35 -10.64
N LYS A 151 20.62 3.11 -9.61
CA LYS A 151 20.98 4.53 -9.74
C LYS A 151 21.82 5.02 -8.57
N THR A 152 22.72 5.95 -8.86
CA THR A 152 23.43 6.76 -7.86
C THR A 152 22.93 8.19 -7.92
N ILE A 153 22.48 8.73 -6.80
CA ILE A 153 21.88 10.07 -6.70
C ILE A 153 22.79 10.93 -5.82
N PRO A 154 23.34 12.05 -6.31
CA PRO A 154 24.08 13.00 -5.48
C PRO A 154 23.19 13.59 -4.38
N VAL A 155 23.74 13.68 -3.17
CA VAL A 155 23.12 14.33 -2.00
C VAL A 155 24.08 15.35 -1.39
N GLY A 156 23.71 15.94 -0.25
CA GLY A 156 24.59 16.88 0.47
C GLY A 156 25.78 16.20 1.15
N HIS A 157 26.60 17.00 1.83
CA HIS A 157 27.85 16.52 2.43
C HIS A 157 27.64 15.70 3.69
N LYS A 158 28.41 14.61 3.82
CA LYS A 158 28.36 13.65 4.92
C LYS A 158 26.92 13.20 5.22
N PRO A 159 26.23 12.57 4.25
CA PRO A 159 24.89 12.04 4.47
C PRO A 159 24.90 11.00 5.60
N HIS A 160 23.90 11.04 6.47
CA HIS A 160 23.90 10.27 7.72
C HIS A 160 22.61 9.48 7.94
N GLY A 161 21.46 10.16 7.94
CA GLY A 161 20.15 9.56 8.14
C GLY A 161 19.37 9.41 6.84
N LEU A 162 18.54 8.37 6.77
CA LEU A 162 17.67 8.07 5.66
C LEU A 162 16.25 7.82 6.16
N GLY A 163 15.25 8.40 5.50
CA GLY A 163 13.84 8.10 5.73
C GLY A 163 13.07 8.04 4.41
N VAL A 164 12.13 7.12 4.31
CA VAL A 164 11.25 6.99 3.13
C VAL A 164 9.81 7.20 3.60
N ASN A 165 9.06 8.07 2.92
CA ASN A 165 7.63 8.15 3.09
C ASN A 165 6.97 7.13 2.17
N PRO A 166 6.40 6.02 2.70
CA PRO A 166 5.78 4.99 1.86
C PRO A 166 4.58 5.51 1.06
N HIS A 167 3.84 6.49 1.60
CA HIS A 167 2.62 7.02 0.98
C HIS A 167 2.90 7.97 -0.18
N THR A 168 3.86 8.87 -0.03
CA THR A 168 4.21 9.85 -1.08
C THR A 168 5.36 9.38 -1.98
N GLY A 169 6.03 8.29 -1.58
CA GLY A 169 7.22 7.76 -2.24
C GLY A 169 8.43 8.69 -2.20
N ARG A 170 8.44 9.64 -1.25
CA ARG A 170 9.54 10.60 -1.08
C ARG A 170 10.63 10.01 -0.20
N ILE A 171 11.88 10.25 -0.57
CA ILE A 171 13.07 9.81 0.16
C ILE A 171 13.77 11.04 0.72
N TYR A 172 14.18 10.96 1.97
CA TYR A 172 14.77 12.06 2.73
C TYR A 172 16.13 11.62 3.25
N VAL A 173 17.17 12.37 2.90
CA VAL A 173 18.54 12.12 3.34
C VAL A 173 19.02 13.31 4.15
N SER A 174 19.32 13.12 5.43
CA SER A 174 19.95 14.18 6.24
C SER A 174 21.44 14.23 5.94
N ASN A 175 21.95 15.43 5.69
CA ASN A 175 23.32 15.69 5.33
C ASN A 175 24.02 16.42 6.47
N LYS A 176 24.71 15.66 7.31
CA LYS A 176 25.32 16.14 8.55
C LYS A 176 26.33 17.27 8.30
N GLY A 177 27.11 17.15 7.25
CA GLY A 177 28.14 18.13 6.88
C GLY A 177 27.60 19.41 6.24
N SER A 178 26.42 19.34 5.61
CA SER A 178 25.80 20.50 4.94
C SER A 178 24.66 21.15 5.72
N ASN A 179 24.28 20.61 6.90
CA ASN A 179 23.18 21.12 7.71
C ASN A 179 21.85 21.22 6.94
N ASN A 180 21.59 20.25 6.07
CA ASN A 180 20.39 20.23 5.24
C ASN A 180 19.84 18.81 5.05
N VAL A 181 18.65 18.70 4.46
CA VAL A 181 18.02 17.45 4.05
C VAL A 181 17.80 17.48 2.54
N THR A 182 18.28 16.47 1.84
CA THR A 182 17.96 16.25 0.42
C THR A 182 16.65 15.49 0.31
N VAL A 183 15.71 16.00 -0.47
CA VAL A 183 14.43 15.36 -0.78
C VAL A 183 14.47 14.82 -2.20
N ILE A 184 14.16 13.54 -2.36
CA ILE A 184 14.23 12.80 -3.62
C ILE A 184 12.83 12.26 -3.95
N ASP A 185 12.41 12.42 -5.20
CA ASP A 185 11.23 11.76 -5.73
C ASP A 185 11.57 10.29 -6.03
N GLY A 186 10.92 9.34 -5.36
CA GLY A 186 11.23 7.92 -5.49
C GLY A 186 10.83 7.28 -6.82
N LYS A 187 10.00 7.95 -7.63
CA LYS A 187 9.55 7.44 -8.93
C LYS A 187 10.58 7.75 -10.01
N SER A 188 10.94 9.02 -10.13
CA SER A 188 11.94 9.55 -11.07
C SER A 188 13.38 9.37 -10.57
N LEU A 189 13.55 9.12 -9.27
CA LEU A 189 14.84 9.03 -8.60
C LEU A 189 15.68 10.29 -8.86
N SER A 190 15.07 11.46 -8.68
CA SER A 190 15.72 12.77 -8.82
C SER A 190 15.54 13.60 -7.55
N VAL A 191 16.52 14.44 -7.25
CA VAL A 191 16.42 15.44 -6.18
C VAL A 191 15.37 16.48 -6.59
N ILE A 192 14.42 16.76 -5.70
CA ILE A 192 13.35 17.73 -5.93
C ILE A 192 13.40 18.92 -4.96
N ALA A 193 14.10 18.78 -3.83
CA ALA A 193 14.32 19.87 -2.90
C ALA A 193 15.56 19.65 -2.04
N THR A 194 16.11 20.74 -1.51
CA THR A 194 17.10 20.76 -0.43
C THR A 194 16.59 21.67 0.66
N VAL A 195 16.45 21.15 1.88
CA VAL A 195 15.81 21.85 3.00
C VAL A 195 16.84 22.12 4.08
N LEU A 196 17.09 23.40 4.38
CA LEU A 196 17.97 23.78 5.50
C LEU A 196 17.31 23.42 6.83
N VAL A 197 18.10 22.86 7.75
CA VAL A 197 17.67 22.48 9.11
C VAL A 197 18.70 22.95 10.14
N GLY A 198 18.61 22.48 11.38
CA GLY A 198 19.61 22.77 12.41
C GLY A 198 20.97 22.12 12.13
N TYR A 199 21.92 22.37 13.02
CA TYR A 199 23.31 21.92 12.82
C TYR A 199 23.48 20.42 13.04
N SER A 200 24.32 19.81 12.20
CA SER A 200 24.67 18.39 12.26
C SER A 200 23.42 17.49 12.33
N PRO A 201 22.54 17.52 11.32
CA PRO A 201 21.35 16.68 11.31
C PRO A 201 21.73 15.19 11.29
N GLY A 202 21.02 14.42 12.09
CA GLY A 202 21.24 13.00 12.34
C GLY A 202 20.07 12.16 11.82
N ALA A 203 19.31 11.54 12.72
CA ALA A 203 18.21 10.66 12.40
C ALA A 203 17.06 11.36 11.65
N VAL A 204 16.46 10.63 10.70
CA VAL A 204 15.28 11.04 9.94
C VAL A 204 14.12 10.13 10.31
N ARG A 205 13.06 10.68 10.91
CA ARG A 205 11.82 9.96 11.20
C ARG A 205 10.68 10.51 10.36
N VAL A 206 10.07 9.64 9.55
CA VAL A 206 8.94 10.00 8.71
C VAL A 206 7.63 9.57 9.38
N ASP A 207 6.71 10.52 9.51
CA ASP A 207 5.29 10.28 9.77
C ASP A 207 4.56 10.28 8.42
N GLY A 208 4.33 9.08 7.89
CA GLY A 208 3.76 8.88 6.56
C GLY A 208 2.30 9.37 6.46
N GLU A 209 1.53 9.23 7.54
CA GLU A 209 0.11 9.62 7.60
C GLU A 209 -0.07 11.13 7.57
N LYS A 210 0.76 11.85 8.34
CA LYS A 210 0.69 13.32 8.40
C LYS A 210 1.57 14.01 7.37
N ASN A 211 2.30 13.25 6.56
CA ASN A 211 3.33 13.73 5.65
C ASN A 211 4.31 14.70 6.33
N LYS A 212 4.79 14.35 7.54
CA LYS A 212 5.74 15.16 8.31
C LYS A 212 7.05 14.40 8.52
N ILE A 213 8.16 15.13 8.44
CA ILE A 213 9.49 14.56 8.56
C ILE A 213 10.21 15.25 9.71
N HIS A 214 10.57 14.47 10.72
CA HIS A 214 11.25 14.93 11.91
C HIS A 214 12.74 14.62 11.78
N ILE A 215 13.55 15.65 11.97
CA ILE A 215 15.01 15.58 11.84
C ILE A 215 15.61 15.93 13.19
N THR A 216 16.41 15.04 13.77
CA THR A 216 17.21 15.41 14.94
C THR A 216 18.41 16.22 14.48
N ASN A 217 18.64 17.37 15.10
CA ASN A 217 19.79 18.23 14.83
C ASN A 217 20.74 18.15 16.04
N GLU A 218 21.67 17.21 15.98
CA GLU A 218 22.55 16.87 17.11
C GLU A 218 23.45 18.05 17.51
N GLY A 219 23.94 18.80 16.52
CA GLY A 219 24.84 19.92 16.75
C GLY A 219 24.14 21.14 17.34
N SER A 220 22.83 21.29 17.12
CA SER A 220 22.06 22.40 17.68
C SER A 220 21.19 22.03 18.89
N GLY A 221 21.08 20.74 19.24
CA GLY A 221 20.18 20.27 20.30
C GLY A 221 18.72 20.60 20.00
N THR A 222 18.29 20.41 18.75
CA THR A 222 16.91 20.68 18.32
C THR A 222 16.34 19.57 17.44
N ILE A 223 15.03 19.59 17.23
CA ILE A 223 14.32 18.81 16.21
C ILE A 223 13.67 19.77 15.24
N SER A 224 13.92 19.60 13.94
CA SER A 224 13.21 20.29 12.86
C SER A 224 12.09 19.41 12.32
N VAL A 225 10.92 20.00 12.07
CA VAL A 225 9.78 19.33 11.43
C VAL A 225 9.59 19.91 10.04
N ILE A 226 9.74 19.07 9.02
CA ILE A 226 9.56 19.41 7.61
C ILE A 226 8.15 18.97 7.19
N ASP A 227 7.47 19.83 6.44
CA ASP A 227 6.25 19.47 5.71
C ASP A 227 6.62 18.78 4.39
N GLY A 228 6.14 17.54 4.20
CA GLY A 228 6.48 16.73 3.04
C GLY A 228 5.80 17.16 1.74
N THR A 229 4.84 18.10 1.77
CA THR A 229 4.17 18.65 0.59
C THR A 229 4.89 19.90 0.12
N THR A 230 5.20 20.82 1.03
CA THR A 230 5.85 22.10 0.69
C THR A 230 7.37 22.04 0.73
N HIS A 231 7.94 20.99 1.33
CA HIS A 231 9.39 20.83 1.56
C HIS A 231 9.99 21.99 2.36
N THR A 232 9.24 22.52 3.34
CA THR A 232 9.69 23.60 4.22
C THR A 232 9.67 23.18 5.68
N VAL A 233 10.53 23.79 6.50
CA VAL A 233 10.50 23.60 7.96
C VAL A 233 9.30 24.36 8.52
N VAL A 234 8.40 23.65 9.19
CA VAL A 234 7.19 24.21 9.83
C VAL A 234 7.32 24.35 11.34
N ALA A 235 8.30 23.70 11.95
CA ALA A 235 8.61 23.87 13.38
C ALA A 235 10.06 23.51 13.67
N THR A 236 10.63 24.18 14.68
CA THR A 236 11.89 23.76 15.32
C THR A 236 11.73 23.81 16.83
N LYS A 237 12.08 22.73 17.53
CA LYS A 237 11.93 22.58 18.98
C LYS A 237 13.26 22.19 19.62
N ARG A 238 13.60 22.73 20.79
CA ARG A 238 14.73 22.24 21.58
C ARG A 238 14.41 20.88 22.21
N ILE A 239 15.44 20.06 22.35
CA ILE A 239 15.44 18.82 23.13
C ILE A 239 16.15 19.04 24.48
#